data_AF-A0A554G829-F1
#
_entry.id   AF-A0A554G829-F1
#
_cell.length_a   1.000
_cell.length_b   1.000
_cell.length_c   1.000
_cell.angle_alpha   90.00
_cell.angle_beta   90.00
_cell.angle_gamma   90.00
#
_symmetry.space_group_name_H-M   'P 1'
#
loop_
_entity.id
_entity.type
_entity.pdbx_description
1 polymer ?
#
loop_
_entity_poly.entity_id
_entity_poly.type
_entity_poly.pdbx_seq_one_letter_code
_entity_poly.pdbx_strand_id
1 'polypeptide(L)'
;MRGPWWCCLWLSSLGGCASSAPPDPDLVRPESGAPFLEEIPGPLLGPFESSSDALLAACGKILSKPHASAGRPDHPSFDTRWRVSSEYCAWLYYTPEHRYVVSRLTDQSRVDPVQRSKSCLLPSRVVDARYPAEALRYIYALHNHPYGSALSANDLRFIVSEGRVHGFESETESGRVRLSIVAFFSNVMEPASCDGFHQYIPLTGQLLKWTRDASGWRCEQTGRVTWQDAEALDFTIQKLQGPCMRGVGP
;
A
#
# COMPACT_ATOMS: atom_id res chain seq x y z
N MET A 1 -41.30 65.96 14.40
CA MET A 1 -41.59 64.53 14.20
C MET A 1 -40.52 63.95 13.28
N ARG A 2 -39.84 62.89 13.73
CA ARG A 2 -39.06 61.85 12.99
C ARG A 2 -37.96 62.38 12.03
N GLY A 3 -36.66 62.09 12.16
CA GLY A 3 -35.93 60.95 12.74
C GLY A 3 -34.85 60.55 11.72
N PRO A 4 -33.58 60.34 12.10
CA PRO A 4 -32.45 60.27 11.16
C PRO A 4 -32.28 58.88 10.52
N TRP A 5 -31.80 58.86 9.27
CA TRP A 5 -31.38 57.65 8.54
C TRP A 5 -30.03 57.14 9.08
N TRP A 6 -30.04 55.92 9.62
CA TRP A 6 -28.85 55.11 9.86
C TRP A 6 -28.76 54.03 8.77
N CYS A 7 -27.73 54.12 7.92
CA CYS A 7 -27.28 53.01 7.08
C CYS A 7 -26.28 52.16 7.88
N CYS A 8 -26.73 51.04 8.41
CA CYS A 8 -25.83 50.00 8.92
C CYS A 8 -25.29 49.18 7.74
N LEU A 9 -24.00 49.34 7.45
CA LEU A 9 -23.22 48.43 6.61
C LEU A 9 -23.02 47.11 7.36
N TRP A 10 -23.68 46.05 6.90
CA TRP A 10 -23.39 44.68 7.30
C TRP A 10 -22.23 44.15 6.45
N LEU A 11 -21.03 44.09 7.03
CA LEU A 11 -19.89 43.34 6.51
C LEU A 11 -20.05 41.88 6.96
N SER A 12 -20.57 41.03 6.07
CA SER A 12 -20.54 39.58 6.23
C SER A 12 -19.16 39.06 5.86
N SER A 13 -18.29 38.89 6.85
CA SER A 13 -17.02 38.18 6.73
C SER A 13 -17.31 36.71 6.38
N LEU A 14 -17.10 36.34 5.11
CA LEU A 14 -17.07 34.95 4.64
C LEU A 14 -15.76 34.30 5.11
N GLY A 15 -15.73 33.86 6.36
CA GLY A 15 -14.72 32.92 6.86
C GLY A 15 -15.04 31.52 6.35
N GLY A 16 -14.50 31.16 5.18
CA GLY A 16 -14.63 29.83 4.60
C GLY A 16 -13.84 28.79 5.40
N CYS A 17 -14.53 27.72 5.80
CA CYS A 17 -14.06 26.64 6.66
C CYS A 17 -12.84 25.89 6.10
N ALA A 18 -11.69 26.00 6.74
CA ALA A 18 -10.68 24.95 6.68
C ALA A 18 -11.07 23.88 7.71
N SER A 19 -11.85 22.86 7.31
CA SER A 19 -11.96 21.63 8.09
C SER A 19 -10.63 20.90 8.00
N SER A 20 -9.68 21.26 8.88
CA SER A 20 -8.54 20.40 9.15
C SER A 20 -9.06 19.19 9.92
N ALA A 21 -9.41 18.12 9.21
CA ALA A 21 -9.53 16.81 9.85
C ALA A 21 -8.27 16.59 10.71
N PRO A 22 -8.40 16.09 11.94
CA PRO A 22 -7.24 15.84 12.78
C PRO A 22 -6.24 14.96 12.02
N PRO A 23 -4.93 15.27 12.10
CA PRO A 23 -3.91 14.52 11.36
C PRO A 23 -3.99 13.05 11.74
N ASP A 24 -4.04 12.16 10.74
CA ASP A 24 -4.08 10.72 10.95
C ASP A 24 -2.78 10.26 11.63
N PRO A 25 -2.82 9.74 12.87
CA PRO A 25 -1.63 9.39 13.64
C PRO A 25 -0.96 8.10 13.14
N ASP A 26 -1.43 7.48 12.06
CA ASP A 26 -0.72 6.37 11.41
C ASP A 26 0.02 6.83 10.13
N LEU A 27 -0.29 8.03 9.62
CA LEU A 27 0.11 8.50 8.30
C LEU A 27 1.24 9.52 8.38
N VAL A 28 2.16 9.44 7.43
CA VAL A 28 3.26 10.38 7.23
C VAL A 28 3.12 10.95 5.82
N ARG A 29 3.15 12.28 5.74
CA ARG A 29 3.11 13.03 4.49
C ARG A 29 4.22 14.08 4.52
N PRO A 30 4.78 14.44 3.36
CA PRO A 30 5.61 15.63 3.28
C PRO A 30 4.77 16.87 3.62
N GLU A 31 5.44 17.91 4.11
CA GLU A 31 4.80 19.21 4.29
C GLU A 31 4.31 19.77 2.95
N SER A 32 3.33 20.67 2.98
CA SER A 32 2.80 21.28 1.76
C SER A 32 3.92 22.02 1.00
N GLY A 33 4.18 21.60 -0.24
CA GLY A 33 5.24 22.16 -1.08
C GLY A 33 6.64 21.57 -0.85
N ALA A 34 6.80 20.67 0.11
CA ALA A 34 8.05 19.92 0.29
C ALA A 34 8.19 18.79 -0.74
N PRO A 35 9.43 18.33 -1.02
CA PRO A 35 9.66 17.13 -1.82
C PRO A 35 8.96 15.89 -1.24
N PHE A 36 8.77 14.86 -2.07
CA PHE A 36 8.32 13.56 -1.58
C PHE A 36 9.27 12.98 -0.54
N LEU A 37 8.73 12.16 0.36
CA LEU A 37 9.52 11.50 1.39
C LEU A 37 10.57 10.58 0.75
N GLU A 38 11.82 10.72 1.18
CA GLU A 38 12.91 9.81 0.83
C GLU A 38 13.00 8.63 1.80
N GLU A 39 12.46 8.81 3.01
CA GLU A 39 12.46 7.82 4.09
C GLU A 39 11.10 7.78 4.78
N ILE A 40 10.73 6.63 5.35
CA ILE A 40 9.50 6.43 6.09
C ILE A 40 9.79 5.95 7.52
N PRO A 41 9.24 6.58 8.57
CA PRO A 41 9.51 6.15 9.93
C PRO A 41 8.81 4.83 10.28
N GLY A 42 9.40 4.05 11.17
CA GLY A 42 8.79 2.90 11.84
C GLY A 42 9.10 2.89 13.34
N PRO A 43 8.45 2.02 14.14
CA PRO A 43 7.34 1.12 13.78
C PRO A 43 5.95 1.79 13.86
N LEU A 44 4.98 1.23 13.14
CA LEU A 44 3.54 1.46 13.34
C LEU A 44 2.85 0.25 13.96
N LEU A 45 3.13 -0.94 13.44
CA LEU A 45 2.60 -2.22 13.95
C LEU A 45 3.75 -3.17 14.28
N GLY A 46 3.48 -4.05 15.24
CA GLY A 46 4.41 -5.08 15.71
C GLY A 46 5.00 -4.74 17.07
N PRO A 47 5.97 -5.54 17.54
CA PRO A 47 6.61 -6.65 16.82
C PRO A 47 5.69 -7.88 16.61
N PHE A 48 5.94 -8.64 15.54
CA PHE A 48 5.30 -9.93 15.24
C PHE A 48 6.35 -11.03 15.12
N GLU A 49 5.96 -12.27 15.43
CA GLU A 49 6.84 -13.45 15.28
C GLU A 49 6.82 -14.01 13.85
N SER A 50 5.71 -13.81 13.12
CA SER A 50 5.48 -14.33 11.77
C SER A 50 5.28 -13.20 10.76
N SER A 51 5.84 -13.37 9.56
CA SER A 51 5.60 -12.46 8.44
C SER A 51 4.13 -12.47 7.99
N SER A 52 3.45 -13.61 8.10
CA SER A 52 2.03 -13.78 7.76
C SER A 52 1.13 -12.98 8.70
N ASP A 53 1.41 -13.02 10.01
CA ASP A 53 0.64 -12.25 11.00
C ASP A 53 0.82 -10.75 10.80
N ALA A 54 2.07 -10.32 10.56
CA ALA A 54 2.38 -8.94 10.23
C ALA A 54 1.70 -8.49 8.93
N LEU A 55 1.66 -9.34 7.90
CA LEU A 55 0.99 -9.08 6.62
C LEU A 55 -0.52 -8.90 6.81
N LEU A 56 -1.17 -9.78 7.56
CA LEU A 56 -2.61 -9.71 7.82
C LEU A 56 -2.99 -8.52 8.71
N ALA A 57 -2.16 -8.19 9.70
CA ALA A 57 -2.33 -6.98 10.51
C ALA A 57 -2.21 -5.71 9.65
N ALA A 58 -1.22 -5.68 8.75
CA ALA A 58 -1.05 -4.57 7.81
C ALA A 58 -2.23 -4.44 6.84
N CYS A 59 -2.77 -5.55 6.33
CA CYS A 59 -3.95 -5.57 5.49
C CYS A 59 -5.14 -4.87 6.17
N GLY A 60 -5.43 -5.25 7.42
CA GLY A 60 -6.49 -4.62 8.21
C GLY A 60 -6.25 -3.12 8.44
N LYS A 61 -5.01 -2.73 8.75
CA LYS A 61 -4.62 -1.34 9.02
C LYS A 61 -4.66 -0.44 7.79
N ILE A 62 -4.22 -0.94 6.65
CA ILE A 62 -4.24 -0.21 5.37
C ILE A 62 -5.68 -0.05 4.89
N LEU A 63 -6.47 -1.13 4.90
CA LEU A 63 -7.86 -1.08 4.44
C LEU A 63 -8.79 -0.34 5.40
N SER A 64 -8.43 -0.17 6.67
CA SER A 64 -9.20 0.69 7.58
C SER A 64 -9.09 2.18 7.26
N LYS A 65 -8.17 2.58 6.38
CA LYS A 65 -7.99 4.00 6.03
C LYS A 65 -9.13 4.50 5.16
N PRO A 66 -9.50 5.80 5.29
CA PRO A 66 -10.56 6.39 4.47
C PRO A 66 -10.30 6.17 2.98
N HIS A 67 -11.33 5.75 2.25
CA HIS A 67 -11.27 5.59 0.79
C HIS A 67 -10.19 4.59 0.28
N ALA A 68 -9.73 3.67 1.14
CA ALA A 68 -8.83 2.59 0.72
C ALA A 68 -9.51 1.55 -0.21
N SER A 69 -10.83 1.54 -0.28
CA SER A 69 -11.62 0.69 -1.17
C SER A 69 -12.66 1.51 -1.94
N ALA A 70 -12.75 1.25 -3.23
CA ALA A 70 -13.83 1.65 -4.13
C ALA A 70 -14.86 0.52 -4.30
N GLY A 71 -14.67 -0.63 -3.65
CA GLY A 71 -15.51 -1.82 -3.81
C GLY A 71 -15.40 -2.44 -5.20
N ARG A 72 -16.41 -3.25 -5.56
CA ARG A 72 -16.41 -3.93 -6.85
C ARG A 72 -16.76 -3.00 -8.02
N PRO A 73 -16.16 -3.19 -9.20
CA PRO A 73 -16.44 -2.38 -10.40
C PRO A 73 -17.89 -2.40 -10.88
N ASP A 74 -18.67 -3.43 -10.54
CA ASP A 74 -20.08 -3.57 -10.90
C ASP A 74 -21.03 -2.80 -9.96
N HIS A 75 -20.51 -2.17 -8.91
CA HIS A 75 -21.32 -1.40 -7.97
C HIS A 75 -21.76 -0.04 -8.57
N PRO A 76 -23.03 0.41 -8.42
CA PRO A 76 -23.53 1.65 -9.02
C PRO A 76 -22.76 2.93 -8.65
N SER A 77 -22.12 2.96 -7.47
CA SER A 77 -21.34 4.12 -6.99
C SER A 77 -19.83 4.00 -7.23
N PHE A 78 -19.40 3.00 -8.01
CA PHE A 78 -17.99 2.70 -8.26
C PHE A 78 -17.22 3.91 -8.77
N ASP A 79 -17.68 4.56 -9.85
CA ASP A 79 -16.95 5.68 -10.48
C ASP A 79 -16.70 6.86 -9.54
N THR A 80 -17.67 7.16 -8.68
CA THR A 80 -17.53 8.22 -7.68
C THR A 80 -16.51 7.83 -6.61
N ARG A 81 -16.58 6.60 -6.11
CA ARG A 81 -15.69 6.08 -5.07
C ARG A 81 -14.26 5.90 -5.59
N TRP A 82 -14.10 5.40 -6.81
CA TRP A 82 -12.82 5.29 -7.50
C TRP A 82 -12.13 6.64 -7.65
N ARG A 83 -12.87 7.71 -7.98
CA ARG A 83 -12.29 9.05 -8.14
C ARG A 83 -11.66 9.58 -6.84
N VAL A 84 -12.28 9.27 -5.70
CA VAL A 84 -11.83 9.74 -4.38
C VAL A 84 -11.00 8.71 -3.63
N SER A 85 -10.73 7.54 -4.22
CA SER A 85 -9.95 6.49 -3.58
C SER A 85 -8.50 6.89 -3.38
N SER A 86 -7.87 6.29 -2.38
CA SER A 86 -6.45 6.49 -2.08
C SER A 86 -5.75 5.14 -1.96
N GLU A 87 -4.50 5.11 -2.42
CA GLU A 87 -3.57 4.04 -2.07
C GLU A 87 -2.75 4.48 -0.85
N TYR A 88 -2.62 3.57 0.10
CA TYR A 88 -1.77 3.69 1.27
C TYR A 88 -0.71 2.62 1.18
N CYS A 89 0.54 2.97 1.43
CA CYS A 89 1.66 2.04 1.36
C CYS A 89 2.56 2.10 2.59
N ALA A 90 3.23 0.98 2.84
CA ALA A 90 4.16 0.79 3.96
C ALA A 90 5.18 -0.31 3.64
N TRP A 91 6.25 -0.35 4.40
CA TRP A 91 7.16 -1.48 4.43
C TRP A 91 6.79 -2.44 5.55
N LEU A 92 6.80 -3.74 5.25
CA LEU A 92 7.02 -4.77 6.26
C LEU A 92 8.50 -5.14 6.24
N TYR A 93 9.15 -5.02 7.39
CA TYR A 93 10.58 -5.25 7.55
C TYR A 93 10.86 -6.11 8.78
N TYR A 94 12.05 -6.70 8.81
CA TYR A 94 12.53 -7.59 9.85
C TYR A 94 13.71 -6.94 10.59
N THR A 95 13.69 -7.05 11.92
CA THR A 95 14.63 -6.35 12.82
C THR A 95 15.73 -7.29 13.36
N PRO A 96 16.83 -6.74 13.91
CA PRO A 96 17.88 -7.53 14.55
C PRO A 96 17.43 -8.45 15.69
N GLU A 97 16.31 -8.14 16.35
CA GLU A 97 15.70 -8.94 17.44
C GLU A 97 14.79 -10.05 16.92
N HIS A 98 14.92 -10.37 15.65
CA HIS A 98 14.20 -11.45 15.01
C HIS A 98 12.68 -11.25 14.94
N ARG A 99 12.22 -9.99 14.83
CA ARG A 99 10.80 -9.63 14.76
C ARG A 99 10.43 -8.97 13.44
N TYR A 100 9.19 -9.20 12.99
CA TYR A 100 8.58 -8.49 11.87
C TYR A 100 7.84 -7.25 12.35
N VAL A 101 7.92 -6.17 11.58
CA VAL A 101 7.40 -4.84 11.93
C VAL A 101 6.87 -4.17 10.67
N VAL A 102 5.86 -3.32 10.82
CA VAL A 102 5.32 -2.50 9.73
C VAL A 102 5.68 -1.04 9.97
N SER A 103 6.18 -0.34 8.96
CA SER A 103 6.45 1.11 9.03
C SER A 103 5.16 1.90 9.21
N ARG A 104 5.26 3.21 9.47
CA ARG A 104 4.13 4.12 9.29
C ARG A 104 3.62 4.07 7.85
N LEU A 105 2.38 4.50 7.65
CA LEU A 105 1.78 4.54 6.32
C LEU A 105 2.16 5.85 5.64
N THR A 106 2.15 5.85 4.32
CA THR A 106 2.03 7.07 3.51
C THR A 106 1.00 6.88 2.41
N ASP A 107 0.44 7.97 1.91
CA ASP A 107 -0.48 8.02 0.77
C ASP A 107 -0.02 9.04 -0.27
N GLN A 108 1.23 9.47 -0.18
CA GLN A 108 1.84 10.29 -1.22
C GLN A 108 1.76 9.52 -2.55
N SER A 109 1.23 10.16 -3.58
CA SER A 109 0.98 9.50 -4.86
C SER A 109 1.45 10.38 -6.01
N ARG A 110 1.92 9.74 -7.09
CA ARG A 110 1.95 10.38 -8.40
C ARG A 110 0.62 10.08 -9.06
N VAL A 111 -0.11 11.15 -9.37
CA VAL A 111 -1.30 11.05 -10.21
C VAL A 111 -0.82 11.03 -11.65
N ASP A 112 -1.07 9.95 -12.38
CA ASP A 112 -0.96 9.96 -13.84
C ASP A 112 -2.33 10.42 -14.39
N PRO A 113 -2.44 11.67 -14.89
CA PRO A 113 -3.71 12.17 -15.40
C PRO A 113 -4.17 11.47 -16.68
N VAL A 114 -3.25 10.84 -17.43
CA VAL A 114 -3.54 10.11 -18.68
C VAL A 114 -4.05 8.71 -18.36
N GLN A 115 -3.40 8.01 -17.43
CA GLN A 115 -3.78 6.64 -17.05
C GLN A 115 -4.87 6.59 -15.97
N ARG A 116 -5.21 7.73 -15.37
CA ARG A 116 -6.10 7.84 -14.19
C ARG A 116 -5.67 6.91 -13.06
N SER A 117 -4.39 6.54 -13.00
CA SER A 117 -3.83 5.69 -11.97
C SER A 117 -3.33 6.56 -10.83
N LYS A 118 -3.58 6.08 -9.60
CA LYS A 118 -2.96 6.57 -8.39
C LYS A 118 -2.06 5.46 -7.92
N SER A 119 -0.75 5.67 -7.91
CA SER A 119 0.19 4.73 -7.33
C SER A 119 0.80 5.38 -6.11
N CYS A 120 0.76 4.69 -4.97
CA CYS A 120 1.44 5.14 -3.76
C CYS A 120 2.96 5.15 -3.99
N LEU A 121 3.63 6.23 -3.58
CA LEU A 121 5.09 6.35 -3.64
C LEU A 121 5.65 5.93 -2.28
N LEU A 122 5.99 4.65 -2.15
CA LEU A 122 6.65 4.14 -0.97
C LEU A 122 8.13 4.57 -0.97
N PRO A 123 8.62 5.30 0.04
CA PRO A 123 10.05 5.61 0.15
C PRO A 123 10.88 4.34 0.32
N SER A 124 12.06 4.27 -0.31
CA SER A 124 12.87 3.04 -0.32
C SER A 124 13.41 2.66 1.07
N ARG A 125 13.55 3.61 2.00
CA ARG A 125 14.17 3.36 3.31
C ARG A 125 13.22 3.56 4.48
N VAL A 126 13.29 2.65 5.44
CA VAL A 126 12.68 2.81 6.77
C VAL A 126 13.68 3.42 7.74
N VAL A 127 13.24 4.40 8.52
CA VAL A 127 13.96 4.92 9.68
C VAL A 127 13.30 4.40 10.94
N ASP A 128 13.99 3.49 11.62
CA ASP A 128 13.59 2.97 12.92
C ASP A 128 14.62 3.40 13.95
N ALA A 129 14.28 4.33 14.84
CA ALA A 129 15.24 4.94 15.78
C ALA A 129 15.92 3.92 16.72
N ARG A 130 15.40 2.69 16.79
CA ARG A 130 15.96 1.60 17.59
C ARG A 130 17.18 0.95 16.92
N TYR A 131 17.30 1.03 15.58
CA TYR A 131 18.27 0.27 14.81
C TYR A 131 18.95 1.12 13.73
N PRO A 132 20.21 0.82 13.36
CA PRO A 132 20.80 1.43 12.18
C PRO A 132 20.12 0.90 10.90
N ALA A 133 20.06 1.72 9.85
CA ALA A 133 19.29 1.44 8.64
C ALA A 133 19.72 0.15 7.93
N GLU A 134 21.02 -0.15 7.94
CA GLU A 134 21.63 -1.34 7.32
C GLU A 134 21.32 -2.66 8.06
N ALA A 135 20.83 -2.58 9.30
CA ALA A 135 20.40 -3.73 10.07
C ALA A 135 18.98 -4.20 9.69
N LEU A 136 18.19 -3.33 9.06
CA LEU A 136 16.82 -3.65 8.66
C LEU A 136 16.82 -4.52 7.40
N ARG A 137 15.91 -5.49 7.36
CA ARG A 137 15.72 -6.39 6.23
C ARG A 137 14.33 -6.20 5.65
N TYR A 138 14.22 -5.90 4.36
CA TYR A 138 12.97 -5.54 3.71
C TYR A 138 12.27 -6.81 3.22
N ILE A 139 11.03 -6.99 3.64
CA ILE A 139 10.28 -8.23 3.40
C ILE A 139 9.19 -7.98 2.36
N TYR A 140 8.23 -7.10 2.65
CA TYR A 140 7.15 -6.78 1.71
C TYR A 140 6.98 -5.28 1.53
N ALA A 141 6.92 -4.84 0.28
CA ALA A 141 6.32 -3.56 -0.07
C ALA A 141 4.80 -3.75 -0.08
N LEU A 142 4.10 -3.02 0.80
CA LEU A 142 2.66 -3.18 1.00
C LEU A 142 1.92 -1.98 0.41
N HIS A 143 0.81 -2.23 -0.27
CA HIS A 143 -0.18 -1.20 -0.60
C HIS A 143 -1.58 -1.80 -0.77
N ASN A 144 -2.61 -0.98 -0.99
CA ASN A 144 -3.93 -1.43 -1.42
C ASN A 144 -4.19 -1.06 -2.88
N HIS A 145 -4.99 -1.89 -3.54
CA HIS A 145 -5.67 -1.56 -4.80
C HIS A 145 -7.15 -1.27 -4.52
N PRO A 146 -7.65 -0.04 -4.75
CA PRO A 146 -9.00 0.31 -4.37
C PRO A 146 -10.11 -0.54 -5.01
N TYR A 147 -9.88 -1.19 -6.14
CA TYR A 147 -10.90 -2.03 -6.80
C TYR A 147 -10.43 -3.46 -7.09
N GLY A 148 -9.37 -3.91 -6.40
CA GLY A 148 -8.86 -5.27 -6.51
C GLY A 148 -8.32 -5.64 -7.89
N SER A 149 -7.82 -4.67 -8.65
CA SER A 149 -7.05 -4.92 -9.88
C SER A 149 -5.82 -5.80 -9.60
N ALA A 150 -5.34 -6.48 -10.62
CA ALA A 150 -4.02 -7.11 -10.57
C ALA A 150 -2.90 -6.06 -10.41
N LEU A 151 -1.72 -6.50 -9.98
CA LEU A 151 -0.52 -5.67 -9.90
C LEU A 151 -0.22 -4.98 -11.24
N SER A 152 0.04 -3.68 -11.18
CA SER A 152 0.37 -2.84 -12.32
C SER A 152 1.81 -3.08 -12.78
N ALA A 153 2.14 -2.64 -14.00
CA ALA A 153 3.52 -2.66 -14.48
C ALA A 153 4.47 -1.83 -13.60
N ASN A 154 3.97 -0.77 -12.97
CA ASN A 154 4.75 0.06 -12.06
C ASN A 154 5.07 -0.69 -10.77
N ASP A 155 4.14 -1.48 -10.23
CA ASP A 155 4.39 -2.31 -9.04
C ASP A 155 5.51 -3.32 -9.29
N LEU A 156 5.48 -3.97 -10.46
CA LEU A 156 6.51 -4.96 -10.85
C LEU A 156 7.89 -4.32 -10.99
N ARG A 157 7.97 -3.14 -11.62
CA ARG A 157 9.23 -2.40 -11.77
C ARG A 157 9.74 -1.83 -10.46
N PHE A 158 8.83 -1.33 -9.62
CA PHE A 158 9.16 -0.80 -8.31
C PHE A 158 9.85 -1.86 -7.46
N ILE A 159 9.24 -3.03 -7.26
CA ILE A 159 9.83 -4.03 -6.37
C ILE A 159 11.14 -4.62 -6.90
N VAL A 160 11.33 -4.67 -8.22
CA VAL A 160 12.63 -5.07 -8.80
C VAL A 160 13.70 -4.01 -8.55
N SER A 161 13.34 -2.74 -8.61
CA SER A 161 14.25 -1.64 -8.25
C SER A 161 14.62 -1.71 -6.77
N GLU A 162 13.66 -1.95 -5.89
CA GLU A 162 13.91 -2.12 -4.45
C GLU A 162 14.78 -3.35 -4.16
N GLY A 163 14.57 -4.46 -4.87
CA GLY A 163 15.42 -5.65 -4.74
C GLY A 163 16.88 -5.43 -5.13
N ARG A 164 17.18 -4.47 -6.01
CA ARG A 164 18.57 -4.07 -6.33
C ARG A 164 19.23 -3.26 -5.22
N VAL A 165 18.44 -2.52 -4.45
CA VAL A 165 18.94 -1.69 -3.35
C VAL A 165 19.09 -2.51 -2.08
N HIS A 166 18.10 -3.36 -1.78
CA HIS A 166 17.97 -4.03 -0.49
C HIS A 166 18.31 -5.53 -0.53
N GLY A 167 18.49 -6.09 -1.73
CA GLY A 167 18.54 -7.54 -1.94
C GLY A 167 17.15 -8.13 -2.16
N PHE A 168 17.11 -9.29 -2.80
CA PHE A 168 15.86 -9.97 -3.15
C PHE A 168 15.40 -11.04 -2.15
N GLU A 169 16.25 -11.37 -1.18
CA GLU A 169 16.00 -12.35 -0.13
C GLU A 169 16.59 -11.83 1.18
N SER A 170 15.92 -12.16 2.28
CA SER A 170 16.35 -11.84 3.64
C SER A 170 16.38 -13.11 4.49
N GLU A 171 17.47 -13.32 5.21
CA GLU A 171 17.56 -14.37 6.23
C GLU A 171 16.77 -13.96 7.47
N THR A 172 15.87 -14.82 7.93
CA THR A 172 15.12 -14.66 9.19
C THR A 172 15.24 -15.92 10.03
N GLU A 173 14.82 -15.86 11.29
CA GLU A 173 14.79 -17.02 12.21
C GLU A 173 13.94 -18.17 11.64
N SER A 174 12.86 -17.84 10.93
CA SER A 174 11.99 -18.82 10.24
C SER A 174 12.55 -19.31 8.89
N GLY A 175 13.70 -18.82 8.46
CA GLY A 175 14.34 -19.14 7.18
C GLY A 175 14.38 -17.96 6.20
N ARG A 176 14.71 -18.24 4.94
CA ARG A 176 14.78 -17.19 3.90
C ARG A 176 13.40 -16.73 3.47
N VAL A 177 13.18 -15.42 3.53
CA VAL A 177 11.98 -14.76 3.02
C VAL A 177 12.34 -13.93 1.79
N ARG A 178 11.54 -14.05 0.73
CA ARG A 178 11.76 -13.34 -0.54
C ARG A 178 11.08 -11.98 -0.50
N LEU A 179 11.81 -10.95 -0.91
CA LEU A 179 11.25 -9.63 -1.15
C LEU A 179 10.05 -9.76 -2.09
N SER A 180 8.92 -9.17 -1.73
CA SER A 180 7.70 -9.19 -2.56
C SER A 180 6.98 -7.85 -2.49
N ILE A 181 6.15 -7.57 -3.50
CA ILE A 181 5.13 -6.51 -3.41
C ILE A 181 3.76 -7.14 -3.23
N VAL A 182 2.95 -6.57 -2.34
CA VAL A 182 1.64 -7.07 -1.97
C VAL A 182 0.59 -5.96 -2.06
N ALA A 183 -0.42 -6.16 -2.90
CA ALA A 183 -1.56 -5.27 -3.08
C ALA A 183 -2.83 -5.85 -2.44
N PHE A 184 -3.23 -5.31 -1.29
CA PHE A 184 -4.46 -5.68 -0.60
C PHE A 184 -5.71 -5.20 -1.33
N PHE A 185 -6.81 -5.94 -1.21
CA PHE A 185 -8.10 -5.51 -1.74
C PHE A 185 -9.27 -5.86 -0.81
N SER A 186 -10.36 -5.14 -1.02
CA SER A 186 -11.67 -5.43 -0.43
C SER A 186 -12.75 -5.45 -1.51
N ASN A 187 -13.72 -6.35 -1.36
CA ASN A 187 -14.92 -6.40 -2.19
C ASN A 187 -16.03 -5.51 -1.63
N VAL A 188 -15.92 -5.06 -0.38
CA VAL A 188 -16.86 -4.14 0.26
C VAL A 188 -16.28 -2.74 0.28
N MET A 189 -17.16 -1.74 0.26
CA MET A 189 -16.76 -0.33 0.21
C MET A 189 -16.29 0.14 1.58
N GLU A 190 -17.19 0.20 2.56
CA GLU A 190 -16.90 0.68 3.92
C GLU A 190 -17.82 -0.03 4.94
N PRO A 191 -17.29 -0.51 6.09
CA PRO A 191 -15.86 -0.64 6.38
C PRO A 191 -15.22 -1.68 5.46
N ALA A 192 -14.07 -1.35 4.86
CA ALA A 192 -13.35 -2.27 4.00
C ALA A 192 -12.77 -3.42 4.83
N SER A 193 -12.97 -4.66 4.36
CA SER A 193 -12.40 -5.88 4.94
C SER A 193 -11.19 -6.38 4.16
N CYS A 194 -10.27 -7.07 4.84
CA CYS A 194 -9.18 -7.79 4.20
C CYS A 194 -9.69 -9.06 3.51
N ASP A 195 -10.15 -8.91 2.26
CA ASP A 195 -10.71 -10.02 1.47
C ASP A 195 -9.65 -10.77 0.68
N GLY A 196 -8.50 -10.15 0.48
CA GLY A 196 -7.40 -10.78 -0.23
C GLY A 196 -6.30 -9.82 -0.61
N PHE A 197 -5.33 -10.36 -1.35
CA PHE A 197 -4.24 -9.59 -1.90
C PHE A 197 -3.65 -10.22 -3.16
N HIS A 198 -3.02 -9.40 -3.98
CA HIS A 198 -2.13 -9.85 -5.05
C HIS A 198 -0.70 -9.78 -4.56
N GLN A 199 0.14 -10.72 -4.98
CA GLN A 199 1.55 -10.76 -4.64
C GLN A 199 2.40 -10.98 -5.88
N TYR A 200 3.51 -10.27 -5.98
CA TYR A 200 4.57 -10.55 -6.95
C TYR A 200 5.88 -10.84 -6.22
N ILE A 201 6.50 -11.96 -6.59
CA ILE A 201 7.79 -12.41 -6.05
C ILE A 201 8.83 -12.31 -7.18
N PRO A 202 9.73 -11.31 -7.18
CA PRO A 202 10.68 -11.09 -8.28
C PRO A 202 11.54 -12.30 -8.62
N LEU A 203 12.09 -12.99 -7.63
CA LEU A 203 13.02 -14.12 -7.86
C LEU A 203 12.38 -15.31 -8.56
N THR A 204 11.09 -15.56 -8.32
CA THR A 204 10.39 -16.68 -8.95
C THR A 204 9.59 -16.24 -10.18
N GLY A 205 9.41 -14.93 -10.36
CA GLY A 205 8.55 -14.34 -11.37
C GLY A 205 7.06 -14.58 -11.10
N GLN A 206 6.65 -15.14 -9.97
CA GLN A 206 5.26 -15.55 -9.77
C GLN A 206 4.34 -14.37 -9.45
N LEU A 207 3.21 -14.32 -10.14
CA LEU A 207 2.06 -13.48 -9.79
C LEU A 207 1.01 -14.37 -9.11
N LEU A 208 0.71 -14.05 -7.86
CA LEU A 208 -0.22 -14.79 -7.02
C LEU A 208 -1.39 -13.91 -6.63
N LYS A 209 -2.54 -14.54 -6.41
CA LYS A 209 -3.71 -13.94 -5.79
C LYS A 209 -4.14 -14.81 -4.62
N TRP A 210 -4.23 -14.17 -3.47
CA TRP A 210 -4.75 -14.74 -2.25
C TRP A 210 -6.13 -14.17 -2.01
N THR A 211 -7.11 -15.04 -1.77
CA THR A 211 -8.48 -14.65 -1.45
C THR A 211 -8.92 -15.37 -0.20
N ARG A 212 -9.53 -14.64 0.72
CA ARG A 212 -10.14 -15.18 1.92
C ARG A 212 -11.61 -15.46 1.65
N ASP A 213 -12.02 -16.69 1.91
CA ASP A 213 -13.43 -17.09 1.90
C ASP A 213 -13.80 -17.75 3.24
N ALA A 214 -15.03 -18.23 3.35
CA ALA A 214 -15.53 -18.90 4.57
C ALA A 214 -14.72 -20.16 4.95
N SER A 215 -14.02 -20.78 4.00
CA SER A 215 -13.20 -21.98 4.20
C SER A 215 -11.73 -21.68 4.51
N GLY A 216 -11.32 -20.40 4.46
CA GLY A 216 -9.97 -19.95 4.77
C GLY A 216 -9.31 -19.20 3.61
N TRP A 217 -7.99 -19.27 3.56
CA TRP A 217 -7.18 -18.63 2.51
C TRP A 217 -7.00 -19.56 1.32
N ARG A 218 -7.29 -19.04 0.13
CA ARG A 218 -7.09 -19.72 -1.15
C ARG A 218 -6.05 -18.96 -1.97
N CYS A 219 -5.10 -19.69 -2.54
CA CYS A 219 -4.06 -19.15 -3.40
C CYS A 219 -4.26 -19.59 -4.86
N GLU A 220 -4.20 -18.64 -5.77
CA GLU A 220 -4.21 -18.82 -7.21
C GLU A 220 -2.95 -18.21 -7.83
N GLN A 221 -2.27 -18.94 -8.70
CA GLN A 221 -1.22 -18.38 -9.56
C GLN A 221 -1.87 -17.80 -10.81
N THR A 222 -1.84 -16.47 -10.92
CA THR A 222 -2.50 -15.69 -11.97
C THR A 222 -1.56 -15.36 -13.13
N GLY A 223 -0.25 -15.54 -12.94
CA GLY A 223 0.71 -15.33 -14.01
C GLY A 223 2.16 -15.61 -13.63
N ARG A 224 3.02 -15.39 -14.61
CA ARG A 224 4.48 -15.40 -14.47
C ARG A 224 5.08 -14.23 -15.24
N VAL A 225 5.93 -13.46 -14.58
CA VAL A 225 6.73 -12.39 -15.16
C VAL A 225 8.06 -12.98 -15.60
N THR A 226 8.42 -12.70 -16.86
CA THR A 226 9.74 -12.99 -17.41
C THR A 226 10.37 -11.67 -17.83
N TRP A 227 11.46 -11.30 -17.16
CA TRP A 227 12.28 -10.15 -17.52
C TRP A 227 13.11 -10.50 -18.75
N GLN A 228 12.97 -9.72 -19.81
CA GLN A 228 13.78 -9.86 -21.02
C GLN A 228 15.09 -9.11 -20.83
N ASP A 229 14.99 -7.91 -20.28
CA ASP A 229 16.09 -7.10 -19.80
C ASP A 229 15.70 -6.55 -18.44
N ALA A 230 16.31 -7.10 -17.39
CA ALA A 230 16.07 -6.60 -16.05
C ALA A 230 16.57 -5.15 -15.93
N GLU A 231 17.74 -4.81 -16.47
CA GLU A 231 18.35 -3.47 -16.37
C GLU A 231 17.45 -2.40 -16.98
N ALA A 232 16.95 -2.65 -18.19
CA ALA A 232 16.01 -1.78 -18.87
C ALA A 232 14.57 -1.86 -18.32
N LEU A 233 14.32 -2.72 -17.33
CA LEU A 233 13.01 -2.96 -16.74
C LEU A 233 11.94 -3.37 -17.78
N ASP A 234 12.36 -4.17 -18.75
CA ASP A 234 11.50 -4.74 -19.80
C ASP A 234 11.12 -6.20 -19.48
N PHE A 235 9.83 -6.49 -19.58
CA PHE A 235 9.29 -7.78 -19.18
C PHE A 235 8.02 -8.14 -19.95
N THR A 236 7.74 -9.43 -19.94
CA THR A 236 6.46 -10.00 -20.39
C THR A 236 5.74 -10.69 -19.25
N ILE A 237 4.41 -10.68 -19.31
CA ILE A 237 3.56 -11.45 -18.40
C ILE A 237 2.91 -12.58 -19.19
N GLN A 238 3.22 -13.81 -18.80
CA GLN A 238 2.43 -14.98 -19.16
C GLN A 238 1.25 -15.08 -18.18
N LYS A 239 0.02 -14.94 -18.68
CA LYS A 239 -1.18 -15.20 -17.87
C LYS A 239 -1.30 -16.69 -17.59
N LEU A 240 -1.60 -17.02 -16.34
CA LEU A 240 -1.81 -18.37 -15.86
C LEU A 240 -3.12 -18.41 -15.06
N GLN A 241 -3.67 -19.60 -14.87
CA GLN A 241 -4.83 -19.78 -14.02
C GLN A 241 -4.76 -21.17 -13.39
N GLY A 242 -4.57 -21.22 -12.08
CA GLY A 242 -4.47 -22.48 -11.35
C GLY A 242 -4.13 -22.29 -9.88
N PRO A 243 -4.29 -23.33 -9.04
CA PRO A 243 -3.89 -23.25 -7.64
C PRO A 243 -2.38 -23.00 -7.52
N CYS A 244 -1.97 -22.32 -6.46
CA CYS A 244 -0.55 -22.21 -6.14
C CYS A 244 0.05 -23.59 -5.85
N MET A 245 1.33 -23.77 -6.18
CA MET A 245 2.04 -25.01 -5.84
C MET A 245 2.07 -25.20 -4.31
N ARG A 246 1.84 -26.44 -3.85
CA ARG A 246 1.77 -26.78 -2.41
C ARG A 246 3.01 -26.28 -1.66
N GLY A 247 2.80 -25.72 -0.45
CA GLY A 247 3.86 -25.28 0.46
C GLY A 247 4.01 -23.77 0.64
N VAL A 248 3.24 -22.96 -0.10
CA VAL A 248 3.16 -21.51 0.11
C VAL A 248 1.94 -21.26 1.01
N GLY A 249 2.15 -20.82 2.25
CA GLY A 249 1.12 -20.17 3.06
C GLY A 249 1.09 -18.66 2.75
N PRO A 250 0.00 -17.94 3.08
CA PRO A 250 0.00 -16.48 3.02
C PRO A 250 0.96 -15.90 4.07
#